data_AF-A0A835FV24-F1
#
_entry.id   AF-A0A835FV24-F1
#
_cell.length_a   1.000
_cell.length_b   1.000
_cell.length_c   1.000
_cell.angle_alpha   90.00
_cell.angle_beta   90.00
_cell.angle_gamma   90.00
#
_symmetry.space_group_name_H-M   'P 1'
#
loop_
_entity.id
_entity.type
_entity.pdbx_description
1 polymer ?
#
loop_
_entity_poly.entity_id
_entity_poly.type
_entity_poly.pdbx_seq_one_letter_code
_entity_poly.pdbx_strand_id
1 'polypeptide(L)'
;MSSSIVSSHQGLTGPPPPAARDWAALPSDILLDVFLRLGPREVMLGAEQACKPWLRVAVEEPMLWRRVGLDEKDYSDKRRWRRSIYDVEEDMRLASVDRSKGQCEAFDGSCNDYDLLDLMRRAPYLKSLSIEHYYDEESHSIKYLVKPLKKLTLLEDLQIRFTYGSLQDENKLRSVCKA
;
A
#
# COMPACT_ATOMS: atom_id res chain seq x y z
N MET A 1 -12.53 -22.04 73.18
CA MET A 1 -11.46 -22.14 72.17
C MET A 1 -12.09 -21.91 70.81
N SER A 2 -11.78 -20.78 70.17
CA SER A 2 -11.78 -20.61 68.71
C SER A 2 -11.11 -19.27 68.46
N SER A 3 -9.83 -19.35 68.11
CA SER A 3 -8.95 -18.21 67.86
C SER A 3 -9.22 -17.65 66.47
N SER A 4 -9.52 -16.35 66.38
CA SER A 4 -9.53 -15.63 65.11
C SER A 4 -8.09 -15.29 64.71
N ILE A 5 -7.62 -15.89 63.63
CA ILE A 5 -6.33 -15.55 63.00
C ILE A 5 -6.56 -14.34 62.11
N VAL A 6 -5.97 -13.19 62.48
CA VAL A 6 -5.85 -12.03 61.60
C VAL A 6 -4.65 -12.28 60.69
N SER A 7 -4.91 -12.57 59.41
CA SER A 7 -3.86 -12.70 58.40
C SER A 7 -3.48 -11.31 57.87
N SER A 8 -2.45 -10.73 58.46
CA SER A 8 -1.83 -9.49 57.97
C SER A 8 -0.99 -9.81 56.73
N HIS A 9 -1.57 -9.64 55.54
CA HIS A 9 -0.80 -9.61 54.30
C HIS A 9 -0.10 -8.25 54.15
N GLN A 10 1.01 -8.05 54.86
CA GLN A 10 2.02 -7.10 54.41
C GLN A 10 2.93 -7.80 53.40
N GLY A 11 2.73 -7.49 52.12
CA GLY A 11 3.51 -8.01 51.01
C GLY A 11 3.77 -6.93 49.97
N LEU A 12 4.82 -6.14 50.23
CA LEU A 12 5.75 -5.54 49.27
C LEU A 12 5.14 -4.92 48.00
N THR A 13 4.76 -3.64 48.09
CA THR A 13 4.60 -2.78 46.91
C THR A 13 5.97 -2.56 46.28
N GLY A 14 6.28 -3.27 45.20
CA GLY A 14 7.40 -2.90 44.32
C GLY A 14 7.19 -1.49 43.76
N PRO A 15 8.25 -0.83 43.24
CA PRO A 15 8.08 0.47 42.60
C PRO A 15 7.00 0.35 41.51
N PRO A 16 6.11 1.35 41.38
CA PRO A 16 5.07 1.32 40.37
C PRO A 16 5.72 1.09 39.00
N PRO A 17 5.11 0.24 38.13
CA PRO A 17 5.63 0.04 36.80
C PRO A 17 5.82 1.41 36.12
N PRO A 18 6.93 1.61 35.39
CA PRO A 18 7.17 2.87 34.70
C PRO A 18 5.93 3.21 33.88
N ALA A 19 5.50 4.47 33.98
CA ALA A 19 4.33 4.95 33.25
C ALA A 19 4.48 4.56 31.77
N ALA A 20 3.44 3.93 31.22
CA ALA A 20 3.45 3.53 29.82
C ALA A 20 3.71 4.76 28.95
N ARG A 21 4.67 4.65 28.03
CA ARG A 21 4.99 5.75 27.11
C ARG A 21 3.77 6.03 26.24
N ASP A 22 3.34 7.29 26.23
CA ASP A 22 2.19 7.71 25.43
C ASP A 22 2.58 7.85 23.95
N TRP A 23 2.52 6.72 23.23
CA TRP A 23 2.76 6.66 21.79
C TRP A 23 1.71 7.42 20.97
N ALA A 24 0.53 7.70 21.54
CA ALA A 24 -0.52 8.46 20.87
C ALA A 24 -0.23 9.97 20.87
N ALA A 25 0.59 10.46 21.80
CA ALA A 25 1.00 11.86 21.91
C ALA A 25 2.26 12.22 21.11
N LEU A 26 2.77 11.33 20.25
CA LEU A 26 3.89 11.66 19.38
C LEU A 26 3.54 12.81 18.42
N PRO A 27 4.47 13.74 18.17
CA PRO A 27 4.31 14.77 17.13
C PRO A 27 4.05 14.15 15.75
N SER A 28 3.20 14.81 14.95
CA SER A 28 2.78 14.31 13.63
C SER A 28 3.94 14.10 12.66
N ASP A 29 4.97 14.94 12.71
CA ASP A 29 6.18 14.82 11.89
C ASP A 29 6.98 13.55 12.20
N ILE A 30 7.04 13.16 13.48
CA ILE A 30 7.66 11.90 13.90
C ILE A 30 6.82 10.70 13.44
N LEU A 31 5.50 10.77 13.59
CA LEU A 31 4.60 9.71 13.11
C LEU A 31 4.71 9.55 11.59
N LEU A 32 4.78 10.66 10.86
CA LEU A 32 4.95 10.68 9.42
C LEU A 32 6.26 10.03 8.98
N ASP A 33 7.40 10.32 9.63
CA ASP A 33 8.69 9.66 9.33
C ASP A 33 8.62 8.14 9.59
N VAL A 34 7.99 7.72 10.69
CA VAL A 34 7.79 6.30 10.98
C VAL A 34 6.91 5.64 9.92
N PHE A 35 5.81 6.27 9.53
CA PHE A 35 4.88 5.72 8.54
C PHE A 35 5.50 5.64 7.15
N LEU A 36 6.33 6.62 6.77
CA LEU A 36 7.10 6.58 5.52
C LEU A 36 8.07 5.39 5.49
N ARG A 37 8.65 5.00 6.63
CA ARG A 37 9.53 3.83 6.75
C ARG A 37 8.77 2.50 6.74
N LEU A 38 7.55 2.48 7.28
CA LEU A 38 6.68 1.31 7.28
C LEU A 38 6.11 1.02 5.89
N GLY A 39 5.74 2.07 5.15
CA GLY A 39 5.09 1.96 3.86
C GLY A 39 3.56 1.83 3.95
N PRO A 40 2.83 2.08 2.85
CA PRO A 40 1.37 2.07 2.79
C PRO A 40 0.70 0.83 3.39
N ARG A 41 1.24 -0.36 3.13
CA ARG A 41 0.63 -1.63 3.53
C ARG A 41 0.62 -1.79 5.05
N GLU A 42 1.77 -1.61 5.68
CA GLU A 42 1.90 -1.75 7.14
C GLU A 42 1.18 -0.61 7.89
N VAL A 43 1.05 0.56 7.26
CA VAL A 43 0.24 1.65 7.79
C VAL A 43 -1.24 1.27 7.82
N MET A 44 -1.79 0.75 6.72
CA MET A 44 -3.20 0.30 6.65
C MET A 44 -3.49 -0.90 7.58
N LEU A 45 -2.61 -1.91 7.58
CA LEU A 45 -2.83 -3.14 8.34
C LEU A 45 -2.52 -3.02 9.83
N GLY A 46 -1.80 -1.98 10.25
CA GLY A 46 -1.33 -1.83 11.62
C GLY A 46 -1.50 -0.42 12.17
N ALA A 47 -0.75 0.53 11.64
CA ALA A 47 -0.61 1.86 12.26
C ALA A 47 -1.95 2.61 12.39
N GLU A 48 -2.81 2.53 11.38
CA GLU A 48 -4.15 3.10 11.37
C GLU A 48 -5.06 2.54 12.48
N GLN A 49 -4.84 1.28 12.87
CA GLN A 49 -5.65 0.59 13.86
C GLN A 49 -5.17 0.81 15.30
N ALA A 50 -3.99 1.41 15.50
CA ALA A 50 -3.40 1.59 16.80
C ALA A 50 -4.16 2.62 17.67
N CYS A 51 -4.41 3.82 17.13
CA CYS A 51 -5.17 4.86 17.82
C CYS A 51 -5.65 5.99 16.87
N LYS A 52 -6.57 6.84 17.34
CA LYS A 52 -7.15 7.93 16.54
C LYS A 52 -6.12 8.94 15.99
N PRO A 53 -5.12 9.41 16.75
CA PRO A 53 -4.09 10.30 16.21
C PRO A 53 -3.31 9.67 15.05
N TRP A 54 -2.96 8.39 15.15
CA TRP A 54 -2.24 7.66 14.12
C TRP A 54 -3.10 7.48 12.86
N LEU A 55 -4.37 7.09 13.02
CA LEU A 55 -5.33 7.03 11.93
C LEU A 55 -5.44 8.37 11.19
N ARG A 56 -5.49 9.49 11.93
CA ARG A 56 -5.59 10.82 11.35
C ARG A 56 -4.39 11.12 10.44
N VAL A 57 -3.18 10.95 10.95
CA VAL A 57 -1.95 11.18 10.17
C VAL A 57 -1.93 10.29 8.93
N ALA A 58 -2.24 9.00 9.08
CA ALA A 58 -2.27 8.08 7.95
C ALA A 58 -3.26 8.51 6.86
N VAL A 59 -4.48 8.89 7.21
CA VAL A 59 -5.52 9.24 6.23
C VAL A 59 -5.32 10.63 5.62
N GLU A 60 -4.85 11.59 6.41
CA GLU A 60 -4.82 13.00 5.99
C GLU A 60 -3.57 13.35 5.16
N GLU A 61 -2.44 12.67 5.39
CA GLU A 61 -1.13 12.97 4.80
C GLU A 61 -0.91 12.27 3.44
N PRO A 62 -1.05 12.98 2.30
CA PRO A 62 -0.99 12.36 0.98
C PRO A 62 0.41 11.82 0.63
N MET A 63 1.45 12.36 1.27
CA MET A 63 2.83 11.98 0.98
C MET A 63 3.17 10.54 1.38
N LEU A 64 2.41 9.95 2.30
CA LEU A 64 2.52 8.55 2.67
C LEU A 64 2.17 7.61 1.50
N TRP A 65 1.34 8.08 0.58
CA TRP A 65 0.71 7.28 -0.45
C TRP A 65 1.29 7.54 -1.84
N ARG A 66 2.49 8.15 -1.93
CA ARG A 66 3.13 8.43 -3.23
C ARG A 66 3.68 7.19 -3.92
N ARG A 67 3.94 6.13 -3.16
CA ARG A 67 4.57 4.90 -3.66
C ARG A 67 3.76 3.70 -3.18
N VAL A 68 2.91 3.16 -4.04
CA VAL A 68 1.92 2.12 -3.71
C VAL A 68 2.40 0.74 -4.17
N GLY A 69 2.30 -0.27 -3.30
CA GLY A 69 2.59 -1.69 -3.59
C GLY A 69 4.08 -2.06 -3.67
N LEU A 70 4.98 -1.10 -3.49
CA LEU A 70 6.43 -1.31 -3.61
C LEU A 70 7.11 -1.83 -2.33
N ASP A 71 6.34 -1.90 -1.24
CA ASP A 71 6.70 -2.41 0.08
C ASP A 71 6.52 -3.95 0.21
N GLU A 72 5.91 -4.59 -0.80
CA GLU A 72 5.60 -6.04 -0.78
C GLU A 72 6.76 -6.97 -1.20
N LYS A 73 7.97 -6.43 -1.38
CA LYS A 73 9.06 -7.09 -2.12
C LYS A 73 9.67 -8.34 -1.44
N ASP A 74 9.36 -8.62 -0.18
CA ASP A 74 9.96 -9.75 0.56
C ASP A 74 9.07 -10.99 0.72
N TYR A 75 7.82 -10.96 0.23
CA TYR A 75 6.92 -12.11 0.34
C TYR A 75 7.08 -13.06 -0.85
N SER A 76 8.14 -13.87 -0.81
CA SER A 76 8.49 -14.89 -1.80
C SER A 76 7.43 -15.98 -2.09
N ASP A 77 6.26 -15.96 -1.43
CA ASP A 77 5.16 -16.91 -1.65
C ASP A 77 3.92 -16.25 -2.29
N LYS A 78 4.14 -15.33 -3.25
CA LYS A 78 3.04 -14.76 -4.06
C LYS A 78 2.16 -15.85 -4.71
N ARG A 79 2.68 -17.06 -4.95
CA ARG A 79 1.93 -18.15 -5.61
C ARG A 79 0.90 -18.87 -4.74
N ARG A 80 0.85 -18.60 -3.42
CA ARG A 80 -0.06 -19.28 -2.48
C ARG A 80 -1.27 -18.44 -2.05
N TRP A 81 -1.33 -17.16 -2.38
CA TRP A 81 -2.45 -16.32 -1.95
C TRP A 81 -3.79 -16.84 -2.52
N ARG A 82 -4.79 -16.98 -1.65
CA ARG A 82 -6.15 -17.28 -2.08
C ARG A 82 -6.69 -16.06 -2.82
N ARG A 83 -7.56 -16.28 -3.83
CA ARG A 83 -8.22 -15.21 -4.59
C ARG A 83 -8.75 -14.07 -3.68
N SER A 84 -9.34 -14.42 -2.53
CA SER A 84 -9.87 -13.46 -1.55
C SER A 84 -8.83 -12.54 -0.89
N ILE A 85 -7.55 -12.92 -0.82
CA ILE A 85 -6.50 -12.06 -0.25
C ILE A 85 -5.96 -11.10 -1.33
N TYR A 86 -5.93 -11.55 -2.58
CA TYR A 86 -5.61 -10.69 -3.72
C TYR A 86 -6.60 -9.53 -3.84
N ASP A 87 -7.90 -9.80 -3.73
CA ASP A 87 -8.94 -8.78 -3.83
C ASP A 87 -8.75 -7.68 -2.75
N VAL A 88 -8.39 -8.07 -1.52
CA VAL A 88 -8.15 -7.12 -0.42
C VAL A 88 -6.91 -6.27 -0.65
N GLU A 89 -5.79 -6.86 -1.11
CA GLU A 89 -4.58 -6.08 -1.38
C GLU A 89 -4.76 -5.15 -2.58
N GLU A 90 -5.53 -5.55 -3.59
CA GLU A 90 -5.90 -4.67 -4.70
C GLU A 90 -6.73 -3.48 -4.23
N ASP A 91 -7.78 -3.71 -3.43
CA ASP A 91 -8.58 -2.66 -2.82
C ASP A 91 -7.72 -1.70 -1.98
N MET A 92 -6.76 -2.23 -1.23
CA MET A 92 -5.81 -1.41 -0.44
C MET A 92 -4.91 -0.55 -1.34
N ARG A 93 -4.43 -1.08 -2.47
CA ARG A 93 -3.64 -0.28 -3.42
C ARG A 93 -4.47 0.83 -4.04
N LEU A 94 -5.71 0.56 -4.43
CA LEU A 94 -6.61 1.59 -4.97
C LEU A 94 -6.97 2.65 -3.92
N ALA A 95 -7.23 2.25 -2.68
CA ALA A 95 -7.45 3.18 -1.57
C ALA A 95 -6.21 4.04 -1.28
N SER A 96 -5.00 3.47 -1.42
CA SER A 96 -3.74 4.21 -1.30
C SER A 96 -3.63 5.27 -2.39
N VAL A 97 -3.94 4.91 -3.64
CA VAL A 97 -3.97 5.86 -4.76
C VAL A 97 -4.94 7.01 -4.49
N ASP A 98 -6.13 6.73 -3.95
CA ASP A 98 -7.10 7.77 -3.59
C ASP A 98 -6.57 8.72 -2.50
N ARG A 99 -5.94 8.15 -1.46
CA ARG A 99 -5.34 8.92 -0.36
C ARG A 99 -4.14 9.76 -0.80
N SER A 100 -3.49 9.41 -1.91
CA SER A 100 -2.41 10.22 -2.50
C SER A 100 -2.90 11.59 -3.02
N LYS A 101 -4.22 11.78 -3.20
CA LYS A 101 -4.82 13.02 -3.71
C LYS A 101 -4.15 13.51 -5.00
N GLY A 102 -3.87 12.57 -5.92
CA GLY A 102 -3.19 12.87 -7.18
C GLY A 102 -1.67 12.80 -7.14
N GLN A 103 -1.05 12.66 -5.97
CA GLN A 103 0.40 12.69 -5.79
C GLN A 103 1.06 11.30 -5.90
N CYS A 104 0.34 10.26 -6.32
CA CYS A 104 0.93 8.95 -6.57
C CYS A 104 1.94 9.04 -7.72
N GLU A 105 3.21 8.77 -7.38
CA GLU A 105 4.35 8.81 -8.30
C GLU A 105 4.78 7.40 -8.73
N ALA A 106 4.46 6.37 -7.93
CA ALA A 106 4.82 4.99 -8.25
C ALA A 106 3.73 4.01 -7.83
N PHE A 107 3.43 3.05 -8.71
CA PHE A 107 2.44 2.00 -8.48
C PHE A 107 3.00 0.63 -8.90
N ASP A 108 2.81 -0.38 -8.05
CA ASP A 108 3.12 -1.78 -8.32
C ASP A 108 1.94 -2.65 -7.90
N GLY A 109 1.37 -3.44 -8.82
CA GLY A 109 0.21 -4.27 -8.53
C GLY A 109 -0.40 -4.98 -9.73
N SER A 110 -1.63 -5.45 -9.57
CA SER A 110 -2.47 -5.96 -10.66
C SER A 110 -3.34 -4.83 -11.22
N CYS A 111 -3.65 -4.88 -12.50
CA CYS A 111 -4.62 -4.00 -13.17
C CYS A 111 -5.20 -4.71 -14.39
N ASN A 112 -6.50 -4.59 -14.60
CA ASN A 112 -7.12 -4.75 -15.92
C ASN A 112 -7.15 -3.41 -16.69
N ASP A 113 -7.78 -3.40 -17.86
CA ASP A 113 -7.93 -2.20 -18.69
C ASP A 113 -8.69 -1.06 -18.01
N TYR A 114 -9.74 -1.39 -17.25
CA TYR A 114 -10.56 -0.41 -16.52
C TYR A 114 -9.79 0.17 -15.33
N ASP A 115 -9.09 -0.69 -14.57
CA ASP A 115 -8.28 -0.26 -13.43
C ASP A 115 -7.13 0.65 -13.89
N LEU A 116 -6.49 0.32 -15.02
CA LEU A 116 -5.42 1.14 -15.57
C LEU A 116 -5.92 2.54 -15.96
N LEU A 117 -7.08 2.62 -16.61
CA LEU A 117 -7.69 3.91 -16.98
C LEU A 117 -8.01 4.76 -15.75
N ASP A 118 -8.58 4.13 -14.71
CA ASP A 118 -8.95 4.83 -13.50
C ASP A 118 -7.73 5.21 -12.64
N LEU A 119 -6.72 4.34 -12.56
CA LEU A 119 -5.43 4.64 -11.95
C LEU A 119 -4.80 5.88 -12.58
N MET A 120 -4.75 5.96 -13.92
CA MET A 120 -4.18 7.13 -14.59
C MET A 120 -4.96 8.42 -14.35
N ARG A 121 -6.29 8.34 -14.22
CA ARG A 121 -7.12 9.49 -13.87
C ARG A 121 -6.80 9.98 -12.46
N ARG A 122 -6.52 9.06 -11.54
CA ARG A 122 -6.23 9.34 -10.13
C ARG A 122 -4.76 9.67 -9.86
N ALA A 123 -3.84 9.23 -10.70
CA ALA A 123 -2.40 9.40 -10.56
C ALA A 123 -1.77 10.04 -11.82
N PRO A 124 -2.08 11.32 -12.12
CA PRO A 124 -1.58 11.97 -13.33
C PRO A 124 -0.06 12.22 -13.31
N TYR A 125 0.57 12.17 -12.13
CA TYR A 125 2.02 12.38 -11.94
C TYR A 125 2.81 11.08 -11.78
N LEU A 126 2.25 9.95 -12.26
CA LEU A 126 2.89 8.64 -12.17
C LEU A 126 4.19 8.61 -12.99
N LYS A 127 5.29 8.28 -12.32
CA LYS A 127 6.64 8.11 -12.90
C LYS A 127 7.03 6.65 -13.06
N SER A 128 6.55 5.78 -12.18
CA SER A 128 6.84 4.35 -12.22
C SER A 128 5.55 3.54 -12.20
N LEU A 129 5.38 2.66 -13.17
CA LEU A 129 4.25 1.73 -13.26
C LEU A 129 4.76 0.31 -13.44
N SER A 130 4.49 -0.55 -12.47
CA SER A 130 4.71 -2.00 -12.53
C SER A 130 3.38 -2.72 -12.44
N ILE A 131 3.08 -3.55 -13.44
CA ILE A 131 1.88 -4.39 -13.48
C ILE A 131 2.34 -5.85 -13.51
N GLU A 132 2.15 -6.60 -12.43
CA GLU A 132 2.61 -8.00 -12.31
C GLU A 132 1.67 -9.02 -12.96
N HIS A 133 0.38 -8.68 -13.02
CA HIS A 133 -0.67 -9.56 -13.51
C HIS A 133 -1.63 -8.77 -14.38
N TYR A 134 -1.17 -8.34 -15.55
CA TYR A 134 -2.09 -7.78 -16.54
C TYR A 134 -2.89 -8.92 -17.16
N TYR A 135 -4.21 -8.81 -17.12
CA TYR A 135 -5.12 -9.75 -17.76
C TYR A 135 -6.11 -8.97 -18.63
N ASP A 136 -6.30 -9.48 -19.83
CA ASP A 136 -7.18 -8.90 -20.83
C ASP A 136 -8.48 -9.70 -20.83
N GLU A 137 -9.54 -9.12 -20.28
CA GLU A 137 -10.82 -9.80 -20.13
C GLU A 137 -11.50 -10.09 -21.48
N GLU A 138 -11.19 -9.32 -22.54
CA GLU A 138 -11.90 -9.42 -23.83
C GLU A 138 -10.99 -9.67 -25.04
N SER A 139 -9.74 -10.08 -24.84
CA SER A 139 -8.74 -10.23 -25.93
C SER A 139 -8.49 -8.94 -26.73
N HIS A 140 -8.61 -7.79 -26.07
CA HIS A 140 -8.22 -6.49 -26.58
C HIS A 140 -6.75 -6.44 -27.01
N SER A 141 -6.53 -5.97 -28.24
CA SER A 141 -5.18 -5.68 -28.73
C SER A 141 -4.45 -4.73 -27.76
N ILE A 142 -3.15 -4.96 -27.51
CA ILE A 142 -2.26 -4.09 -26.71
C ILE A 142 -2.35 -2.59 -27.07
N LYS A 143 -2.88 -2.26 -28.25
CA LYS A 143 -3.26 -0.91 -28.67
C LYS A 143 -4.17 -0.18 -27.67
N TYR A 144 -5.06 -0.90 -26.99
CA TYR A 144 -5.96 -0.35 -25.97
C TYR A 144 -5.21 0.08 -24.71
N LEU A 145 -4.09 -0.58 -24.40
CA LEU A 145 -3.18 -0.21 -23.32
C LEU A 145 -2.19 0.90 -23.71
N VAL A 146 -1.68 0.90 -24.95
CA VAL A 146 -0.73 1.93 -25.43
C VAL A 146 -1.35 3.33 -25.45
N LYS A 147 -2.63 3.45 -25.81
CA LYS A 147 -3.32 4.76 -25.91
C LYS A 147 -3.38 5.51 -24.56
N PRO A 148 -3.84 4.89 -23.46
CA PRO A 148 -3.75 5.45 -22.13
C PRO A 148 -2.32 5.74 -21.70
N LEU A 149 -1.41 4.78 -21.82
CA LEU A 149 -0.03 4.97 -21.34
C LEU A 149 0.67 6.19 -21.96
N LYS A 150 0.40 6.51 -23.24
CA LYS A 150 0.92 7.73 -23.88
C LYS A 150 0.46 9.04 -23.24
N LYS A 151 -0.60 9.03 -22.44
CA LYS A 151 -1.07 10.20 -21.69
C LYS A 151 -0.27 10.42 -20.40
N LEU A 152 0.45 9.40 -19.92
CA LEU A 152 1.35 9.50 -18.77
C LEU A 152 2.68 10.12 -19.21
N THR A 153 2.68 11.44 -19.39
CA THR A 153 3.84 12.18 -19.89
C THR A 153 5.05 12.19 -18.96
N LEU A 154 4.88 11.79 -17.70
CA LEU A 154 5.92 11.75 -16.68
C LEU A 154 6.42 10.34 -16.40
N LEU A 155 5.94 9.33 -17.13
CA LEU A 155 6.31 7.95 -16.91
C LEU A 155 7.76 7.69 -17.35
N GLU A 156 8.61 7.40 -16.39
CA GLU A 156 10.03 7.09 -16.55
C GLU A 156 10.26 5.58 -16.60
N ASP A 157 9.53 4.82 -15.77
CA ASP A 157 9.67 3.37 -15.62
C ASP A 157 8.35 2.65 -15.91
N LEU A 158 8.38 1.68 -16.82
CA LEU A 158 7.23 0.83 -17.15
C LEU A 158 7.62 -0.65 -17.18
N GLN A 159 6.95 -1.46 -16.37
CA GLN A 159 7.03 -2.91 -16.39
C GLN A 159 5.61 -3.49 -16.47
N ILE A 160 5.36 -4.38 -17.43
CA ILE A 160 4.09 -5.09 -17.56
C ILE A 160 4.39 -6.57 -17.74
N ARG A 161 3.79 -7.42 -16.90
CA ARG A 161 3.80 -8.87 -16.99
C ARG A 161 2.39 -9.34 -17.35
N PHE A 162 2.29 -10.10 -18.44
CA PHE A 162 1.01 -10.60 -18.96
C PHE A 162 0.71 -11.98 -18.36
N THR A 163 -0.52 -12.16 -17.85
CA THR A 163 -0.96 -13.42 -17.23
C THR A 163 -1.41 -14.44 -18.27
N TYR A 164 -2.04 -13.99 -19.36
CA TYR A 164 -2.42 -14.80 -20.53
C TYR A 164 -2.39 -13.94 -21.81
N GLY A 165 -1.55 -14.26 -22.80
CA GLY A 165 -1.47 -13.52 -24.07
C GLY A 165 -0.23 -13.87 -24.92
N SER A 166 -0.41 -13.94 -26.24
CA SER A 166 0.62 -14.24 -27.24
C SER A 166 1.80 -13.26 -27.18
N LEU A 167 3.02 -13.80 -27.07
CA LEU A 167 4.32 -13.10 -27.08
C LEU A 167 4.60 -12.22 -28.33
N GLN A 168 3.69 -12.16 -29.31
CA GLN A 168 3.90 -11.43 -30.56
C GLN A 168 3.87 -9.90 -30.43
N ASP A 169 3.41 -9.35 -29.31
CA ASP A 169 3.14 -7.91 -29.16
C ASP A 169 4.06 -7.14 -28.18
N GLU A 170 5.03 -7.80 -27.53
CA GLU A 170 5.99 -7.16 -26.60
C GLU A 170 6.75 -5.98 -27.23
N ASN A 171 7.01 -6.05 -28.54
CA ASN A 171 7.72 -4.99 -29.28
C ASN A 171 6.94 -3.66 -29.33
N LYS A 172 5.62 -3.65 -29.12
CA LYS A 172 4.79 -2.43 -29.18
C LYS A 172 4.92 -1.54 -27.93
N LEU A 173 5.28 -2.13 -26.78
CA LEU A 173 5.52 -1.38 -25.53
C LEU A 173 6.82 -0.56 -25.57
N ARG A 174 7.79 -0.93 -26.41
CA ARG A 174 9.03 -0.15 -26.60
C ARG A 174 8.80 1.27 -27.11
N SER A 175 7.62 1.56 -27.68
CA SER A 175 7.24 2.90 -28.12
C SER A 175 6.76 3.81 -26.99
N VAL A 176 6.49 3.26 -25.80
CA VAL A 176 6.00 4.01 -24.63
C VAL A 176 7.17 4.60 -23.83
N CYS A 177 8.27 3.86 -23.64
CA CYS A 177 9.43 4.31 -22.88
C CYS A 177 10.45 5.13 -23.71
N LYS A 178 10.08 5.60 -24.91
CA LYS A 178 10.91 6.48 -25.75
C LYS A 178 10.23 7.85 -25.85
N ALA A 179 10.30 8.62 -24.78
CA ALA A 179 10.00 10.05 -24.76
C ALA A 179 11.11 10.75 -23.98
#